data_AF-A0A1L9P5K1-F1
#
_entry.id   AF-A0A1L9P5K1-F1
#
_cell.length_a   1.000
_cell.length_b   1.000
_cell.length_c   1.000
_cell.angle_alpha   90.00
_cell.angle_beta   90.00
_cell.angle_gamma   90.00
#
_symmetry.space_group_name_H-M   'P 1'
#
loop_
_entity.id
_entity.type
_entity.pdbx_description
1 polymer ?
#
loop_
_entity_poly.entity_id
_entity_poly.type
_entity_poly.pdbx_seq_one_letter_code
_entity_poly.pdbx_strand_id
1 'polypeptide(L)'
;MAARDAPRPKIDRQTTTPFHLKLFYRSNAYHNLSDFTVSQPSPSSFGRPVSGPNAIRSRSPPPPPALPAHLQIYTWQSCTLRELSQLLTSALPSMLPDPPIGTRLCFRLIYPDTKGAAMMGPGAQGRYLSKDLGSVIIGPRDSPYRDSNDEESSRNGAGGARPGPFRLQGNDADKTLQEARFVIGDYVDCAILPPLEDGSVAPPISGGRGPNVGGGMR
;
A
#
# COMPACT_ATOMS: atom_id res chain seq x y z
N MET A 1 2.37 -35.08 9.01
CA MET A 1 2.15 -33.72 8.51
C MET A 1 2.42 -32.75 9.65
N ALA A 2 3.62 -32.17 9.74
CA ALA A 2 3.95 -31.16 10.76
C ALA A 2 5.08 -30.26 10.26
N ALA A 3 4.75 -29.22 9.49
CA ALA A 3 5.67 -28.14 9.20
C ALA A 3 5.51 -27.07 10.29
N ARG A 4 6.21 -27.34 11.41
CA ARG A 4 6.81 -26.40 12.36
C ARG A 4 6.22 -24.99 12.39
N ASP A 5 5.48 -24.73 13.46
CA ASP A 5 5.37 -23.43 14.12
C ASP A 5 6.80 -22.99 14.52
N ALA A 6 7.53 -22.40 13.57
CA ALA A 6 8.80 -21.77 13.87
C ALA A 6 8.45 -20.44 14.56
N PRO A 7 9.02 -20.15 15.74
CA PRO A 7 8.79 -18.87 16.40
C PRO A 7 9.26 -17.77 15.45
N ARG A 8 8.31 -16.96 14.97
CA ARG A 8 8.61 -15.80 14.12
C ARG A 8 9.55 -14.92 14.93
N PRO A 9 10.70 -14.50 14.39
CA PRO A 9 11.63 -13.68 15.14
C PRO A 9 10.93 -12.37 15.52
N LYS A 10 10.66 -12.20 16.81
CA LYS A 10 10.02 -11.02 17.35
C LYS A 10 11.02 -9.88 17.26
N ILE A 11 10.81 -8.98 16.30
CA ILE A 11 11.70 -7.83 16.09
C ILE A 11 11.53 -6.85 17.24
N ASP A 12 12.61 -6.58 17.95
CA ASP A 12 12.66 -5.53 18.95
C ASP A 12 12.84 -4.17 18.27
N ARG A 13 11.78 -3.34 18.32
CA ARG A 13 11.73 -2.01 17.70
C ARG A 13 12.58 -0.97 18.45
N GLN A 14 13.01 -1.23 19.69
CA GLN A 14 13.84 -0.29 20.45
C GLN A 14 15.32 -0.36 20.06
N THR A 15 15.78 -1.56 19.69
CA THR A 15 17.19 -1.83 19.37
C THR A 15 17.43 -1.96 17.86
N THR A 16 16.38 -2.22 17.07
CA THR A 16 16.47 -2.31 15.62
C THR A 16 16.19 -0.94 14.97
N THR A 17 17.04 -0.48 14.07
CA THR A 17 16.79 0.75 13.31
C THR A 17 15.62 0.56 12.33
N PRO A 18 14.64 1.49 12.29
CA PRO A 18 13.56 1.42 11.31
C PRO A 18 14.08 1.69 9.89
N PHE A 19 13.42 1.11 8.89
CA PHE A 19 13.64 1.44 7.50
C PHE A 19 12.56 2.40 6.99
N HIS A 20 12.86 3.03 5.85
CA HIS A 20 11.95 3.95 5.19
C HIS A 20 11.07 3.22 4.17
N LEU A 21 9.75 3.24 4.39
CA LEU A 21 8.72 2.71 3.51
C LEU A 21 8.02 3.85 2.76
N LYS A 22 7.82 3.67 1.44
CA LYS A 22 6.94 4.52 0.63
C LYS A 22 5.59 3.83 0.46
N LEU A 23 4.54 4.43 1.03
CA LEU A 23 3.16 3.97 0.91
C LEU A 23 2.42 4.88 -0.07
N PHE A 24 2.16 4.36 -1.27
CA PHE A 24 1.34 5.01 -2.28
C PHE A 24 -0.13 4.78 -1.96
N TYR A 25 -0.98 5.74 -2.31
CA TYR A 25 -2.41 5.64 -2.05
C TYR A 25 -3.23 6.25 -3.20
N ARG A 26 -4.36 5.63 -3.53
CA ARG A 26 -5.26 6.10 -4.57
C ARG A 26 -6.70 5.68 -4.29
N SER A 27 -7.65 6.53 -4.62
CA SER A 27 -9.08 6.20 -4.50
C SER A 27 -9.53 5.25 -5.62
N ASN A 28 -10.38 4.29 -5.26
CA ASN A 28 -11.10 3.35 -6.13
C ASN A 28 -10.26 2.34 -6.93
N ALA A 29 -8.94 2.52 -7.04
CA ALA A 29 -8.07 1.63 -7.81
C ALA A 29 -6.61 1.75 -7.37
N TYR A 30 -5.81 0.76 -7.76
CA TYR A 30 -4.35 0.81 -7.64
C TYR A 30 -3.71 1.74 -8.68
N HIS A 31 -2.46 2.16 -8.43
CA HIS A 31 -1.64 2.83 -9.44
C HIS A 31 -1.27 1.90 -10.61
N ASN A 32 -0.95 2.45 -11.77
CA ASN A 32 -0.40 1.63 -12.85
C ASN A 32 1.04 1.23 -12.50
N LEU A 33 1.49 0.04 -12.92
CA LEU A 33 2.88 -0.39 -12.70
C LEU A 33 3.89 0.53 -13.40
N SER A 34 3.50 1.14 -14.52
CA SER A 34 4.32 2.12 -15.23
C SER A 34 4.53 3.41 -14.44
N ASP A 35 3.64 3.76 -13.51
CA ASP A 35 3.78 4.96 -12.67
C ASP A 35 4.97 4.88 -11.71
N PHE A 36 5.44 3.66 -11.44
CA PHE A 36 6.62 3.39 -10.60
C PHE A 36 7.91 3.36 -11.40
N THR A 37 7.84 3.34 -12.74
CA THR A 37 9.02 3.48 -13.58
C THR A 37 9.52 4.91 -13.42
N VAL A 38 10.54 5.10 -12.58
CA VAL A 38 11.29 6.35 -12.61
C VAL A 38 12.00 6.35 -13.95
N SER A 39 11.40 6.99 -14.95
CA SER A 39 12.10 7.32 -16.19
C SER A 39 13.33 8.08 -15.74
N GLN A 40 14.52 7.49 -15.78
CA GLN A 40 15.71 8.32 -15.67
C GLN A 40 15.54 9.38 -16.74
N PRO A 41 15.70 10.68 -16.45
CA PRO A 41 15.77 11.66 -17.50
C PRO A 41 16.83 11.12 -18.45
N SER A 42 16.41 10.78 -19.66
CA SER A 42 17.36 10.48 -20.72
C SER A 42 18.36 11.63 -20.70
N PRO A 43 19.68 11.38 -20.72
CA PRO A 43 20.62 12.46 -20.95
C PRO A 43 20.29 12.97 -22.34
N SER A 44 19.41 13.98 -22.41
CA SER A 44 19.02 14.63 -23.64
C SER A 44 20.29 15.29 -24.16
N SER A 45 20.96 14.58 -25.05
CA SER A 45 21.77 15.11 -26.13
C SER A 45 22.45 16.43 -25.79
N PHE A 46 23.61 16.34 -25.13
CA PHE A 46 24.64 17.35 -25.28
C PHE A 46 24.85 17.56 -26.79
N GLY A 47 24.45 18.73 -27.30
CA GLY A 47 24.86 19.19 -28.62
C GLY A 47 23.72 19.47 -29.60
N ARG A 48 23.12 20.66 -29.48
CA ARG A 48 22.93 21.49 -30.67
C ARG A 48 22.99 22.97 -30.28
N PRO A 49 24.04 23.71 -30.65
CA PRO A 49 24.05 25.16 -30.46
C PRO A 49 23.02 25.76 -31.41
N VAL A 50 21.96 26.35 -30.85
CA VAL A 50 21.05 27.22 -31.58
C VAL A 50 21.70 28.61 -31.64
N SER A 51 22.58 28.80 -32.62
CA SER A 51 23.17 30.11 -32.87
C SER A 51 22.11 31.00 -33.54
N GLY A 52 21.52 31.90 -32.77
CA GLY A 52 20.52 32.86 -33.24
C GLY A 52 20.37 34.02 -32.23
N PRO A 53 20.10 35.26 -32.67
CA PRO A 53 20.15 36.45 -31.81
C PRO A 53 19.09 36.52 -30.69
N ASN A 54 18.24 35.50 -30.52
CA ASN A 54 17.12 35.46 -29.56
C ASN A 54 17.18 34.24 -28.61
N ALA A 55 18.38 33.71 -28.31
CA ALA A 55 18.56 32.52 -27.46
C ALA A 55 18.43 32.77 -25.94
N ILE A 56 17.51 33.63 -25.49
CA ILE A 56 17.19 33.85 -24.07
C ILE A 56 15.79 33.30 -23.78
N ARG A 57 15.63 31.99 -23.92
CA ARG A 57 14.61 31.27 -23.16
C ARG A 57 15.34 30.25 -22.32
N SER A 58 15.54 30.60 -21.06
CA SER A 58 15.84 29.67 -19.98
C SER A 58 14.86 28.50 -20.10
N ARG A 59 15.29 27.38 -20.69
CA ARG A 59 14.54 26.14 -20.61
C ARG A 59 14.54 25.78 -19.14
N SER A 60 13.42 26.00 -18.47
CA SER A 60 13.15 25.38 -17.17
C SER A 60 13.50 23.89 -17.32
N PRO A 61 14.33 23.32 -16.43
CA PRO A 61 14.57 21.88 -16.44
C PRO A 61 13.21 21.17 -16.47
N PRO A 62 13.01 20.14 -17.31
CA PRO A 62 11.79 19.35 -17.24
C PRO A 62 11.64 18.88 -15.79
N PRO A 63 10.45 19.01 -15.18
CA PRO A 63 10.25 18.53 -13.81
C PRO A 63 10.70 17.06 -13.77
N PRO A 64 11.45 16.66 -12.73
CA PRO A 64 11.85 15.27 -12.61
C PRO A 64 10.59 14.39 -12.64
N PRO A 65 10.64 13.20 -13.26
CA PRO A 65 9.50 12.29 -13.24
C PRO A 65 9.19 11.95 -11.79
N ALA A 66 8.10 12.51 -11.30
CA ALA A 66 7.71 12.41 -9.90
C ALA A 66 6.92 11.12 -9.72
N LEU A 67 7.38 10.29 -8.79
CA LEU A 67 6.56 9.19 -8.27
C LEU A 67 5.20 9.74 -7.81
N PRO A 68 4.12 8.93 -7.87
CA PRO A 68 2.81 9.38 -7.39
C PRO A 68 2.82 9.82 -5.93
N ALA A 69 1.73 10.47 -5.51
CA ALA A 69 1.57 10.91 -4.12
C ALA A 69 1.73 9.71 -3.16
N HIS A 70 2.58 9.87 -2.14
CA HIS A 70 2.91 8.81 -1.21
C HIS A 70 3.19 9.35 0.19
N LEU A 71 2.98 8.49 1.18
CA LEU A 71 3.42 8.70 2.54
C LEU A 71 4.80 8.07 2.75
N GLN A 72 5.60 8.76 3.54
CA GLN A 72 6.93 8.33 3.96
C GLN A 72 6.84 7.87 5.41
N ILE A 73 7.04 6.57 5.64
CA ILE A 73 6.82 5.93 6.93
C ILE A 73 8.12 5.27 7.38
N TYR A 74 8.60 5.62 8.57
CA TYR A 74 9.67 4.88 9.23
C TYR A 74 9.07 3.72 10.02
N THR A 75 9.44 2.48 9.65
CA THR A 75 8.83 1.29 10.24
C THR A 75 9.79 0.09 10.25
N TRP A 76 9.29 -1.06 10.72
CA TRP A 76 10.02 -2.33 10.83
C TRP A 76 9.33 -3.43 10.03
N GLN A 77 10.01 -4.57 9.86
CA GLN A 77 9.46 -5.72 9.14
C GLN A 77 8.26 -6.34 9.89
N SER A 78 8.16 -6.09 11.21
CA SER A 78 7.02 -6.48 12.03
C SER A 78 5.79 -5.58 11.85
N CYS A 79 5.84 -4.59 10.94
CA CYS A 79 4.72 -3.70 10.71
C CYS A 79 3.55 -4.42 10.05
N THR A 80 2.34 -4.24 10.56
CA THR A 80 1.13 -4.91 10.05
C THR A 80 0.32 -4.03 9.11
N LEU A 81 -0.55 -4.65 8.29
CA LEU A 81 -1.50 -3.90 7.45
C LEU A 81 -2.45 -3.03 8.29
N ARG A 82 -2.78 -3.47 9.50
CA ARG A 82 -3.52 -2.68 10.50
C ARG A 82 -2.76 -1.42 10.88
N GLU A 83 -1.49 -1.51 11.24
CA GLU A 83 -0.67 -0.35 11.58
C GLU A 83 -0.53 0.62 10.39
N LEU A 84 -0.31 0.10 9.17
CA LEU A 84 -0.28 0.93 7.95
C LEU A 84 -1.61 1.65 7.71
N SER A 85 -2.72 0.98 7.95
CA SER A 85 -4.06 1.56 7.85
C SER A 85 -4.28 2.66 8.88
N GLN A 86 -3.82 2.47 10.13
CA GLN A 86 -3.89 3.51 11.17
C GLN A 86 -3.09 4.75 10.77
N LEU A 87 -1.88 4.57 10.26
CA LEU A 87 -1.03 5.66 9.80
C LEU A 87 -1.65 6.41 8.61
N LEU A 88 -2.18 5.68 7.63
CA LEU A 88 -2.83 6.28 6.45
C LEU A 88 -4.04 7.12 6.87
N THR A 89 -4.94 6.54 7.68
CA THR A 89 -6.17 7.21 8.12
C THR A 89 -5.92 8.38 9.07
N SER A 90 -4.85 8.31 9.88
CA SER A 90 -4.45 9.42 10.76
C SER A 90 -3.75 10.55 10.00
N ALA A 91 -2.92 10.24 9.01
CA ALA A 91 -2.14 11.25 8.28
C ALA A 91 -2.98 11.95 7.20
N LEU A 92 -3.94 11.25 6.60
CA LEU A 92 -4.73 11.73 5.47
C LEU A 92 -6.25 11.52 5.70
N PRO A 93 -6.84 12.16 6.72
CA PRO A 93 -8.26 11.99 7.02
C PRO A 93 -9.16 12.49 5.88
N SER A 94 -8.72 13.49 5.11
CA SER A 94 -9.47 14.08 3.99
C SER A 94 -9.60 13.15 2.77
N MET A 95 -8.82 12.06 2.71
CA MET A 95 -8.89 11.08 1.63
C MET A 95 -9.98 10.02 1.87
N LEU A 96 -10.52 9.94 3.08
CA LEU A 96 -11.56 9.00 3.45
C LEU A 96 -12.94 9.61 3.20
N PRO A 97 -13.95 8.81 2.83
CA PRO A 97 -15.34 9.27 2.81
C PRO A 97 -15.80 9.62 4.23
N ASP A 98 -16.83 10.46 4.33
CA ASP A 98 -17.52 10.76 5.58
C ASP A 98 -18.95 10.19 5.52
N PRO A 99 -19.30 9.17 6.34
CA PRO A 99 -18.47 8.51 7.35
C PRO A 99 -17.44 7.55 6.73
N PRO A 100 -16.28 7.34 7.38
CA PRO A 100 -15.22 6.46 6.86
C PRO A 100 -15.54 4.97 7.04
N ILE A 101 -16.61 4.65 7.78
CA ILE A 101 -17.05 3.29 8.07
C ILE A 101 -17.46 2.58 6.77
N GLY A 102 -17.07 1.32 6.63
CA GLY A 102 -17.30 0.51 5.44
C GLY A 102 -16.27 0.70 4.34
N THR A 103 -15.33 1.65 4.50
CA THR A 103 -14.20 1.82 3.58
C THR A 103 -13.26 0.61 3.68
N ARG A 104 -12.90 0.03 2.54
CA ARG A 104 -11.87 -1.01 2.44
C ARG A 104 -10.57 -0.43 1.92
N LEU A 105 -9.49 -0.71 2.63
CA LEU A 105 -8.12 -0.42 2.25
C LEU A 105 -7.49 -1.71 1.72
N CYS A 106 -7.26 -1.78 0.41
CA CYS A 106 -6.61 -2.91 -0.23
C CYS A 106 -5.13 -2.60 -0.43
N PHE A 107 -4.25 -3.50 -0.03
CA PHE A 107 -2.80 -3.32 -0.08
C PHE A 107 -2.17 -4.30 -1.06
N ARG A 108 -1.21 -3.81 -1.84
CA ARG A 108 -0.33 -4.64 -2.68
C ARG A 108 1.12 -4.22 -2.55
N LEU A 109 2.01 -5.18 -2.73
CA LEU A 109 3.45 -4.98 -2.80
C LEU A 109 3.83 -4.69 -4.24
N ILE A 110 4.70 -3.71 -4.46
CA ILE A 110 5.25 -3.33 -5.74
C ILE A 110 6.76 -3.45 -5.66
N TYR A 111 7.34 -4.28 -6.51
CA TYR A 111 8.77 -4.60 -6.45
C TYR A 111 9.37 -4.70 -7.85
N PRO A 112 10.65 -4.35 -8.02
CA PRO A 112 11.31 -4.39 -9.32
C PRO A 112 11.43 -5.82 -9.86
N ASP A 113 11.21 -6.00 -11.17
CA ASP A 113 11.40 -7.28 -11.85
C ASP A 113 12.89 -7.56 -12.11
N THR A 114 13.55 -8.15 -11.13
CA THR A 114 14.96 -8.54 -11.25
C THR A 114 15.19 -9.71 -12.21
N LYS A 115 14.19 -10.57 -12.41
CA LYS A 115 14.30 -11.73 -13.31
C LYS A 115 14.22 -11.30 -14.77
N GLY A 116 13.27 -10.43 -15.11
CA GLY A 116 13.13 -9.87 -16.45
C GLY A 116 14.32 -9.00 -16.85
N ALA A 117 14.90 -8.26 -15.90
CA ALA A 117 16.10 -7.46 -16.13
C ALA A 117 17.32 -8.31 -16.52
N ALA A 118 17.49 -9.49 -15.92
CA ALA A 118 18.59 -10.40 -16.24
C ALA A 118 18.44 -11.06 -17.62
N MET A 119 17.21 -11.28 -18.10
CA MET A 119 16.92 -11.99 -19.35
C MET A 119 16.82 -11.08 -20.59
N MET A 120 16.34 -9.84 -20.45
CA MET A 120 16.05 -8.93 -21.59
C MET A 120 17.06 -7.79 -21.76
N GLY A 121 18.16 -7.77 -21.00
CA GLY A 121 19.19 -6.74 -21.10
C GLY A 121 18.73 -5.35 -20.64
N PRO A 122 19.47 -4.27 -21.00
CA PRO A 122 19.25 -2.92 -20.48
C PRO A 122 17.84 -2.34 -20.70
N GLY A 123 17.10 -2.84 -21.69
CA GLY A 123 15.73 -2.39 -22.02
C GLY A 123 14.63 -2.93 -21.09
N ALA A 124 14.94 -3.88 -20.21
CA ALA A 124 14.00 -4.37 -19.19
C ALA A 124 14.18 -3.72 -17.82
N GLN A 125 15.17 -2.83 -17.66
CA GLN A 125 15.38 -2.08 -16.44
C GLN A 125 14.15 -1.19 -16.16
N GLY A 126 13.69 -1.21 -14.91
CA GLY A 126 12.59 -0.36 -14.45
C GLY A 126 11.20 -0.96 -14.54
N ARG A 127 11.02 -2.22 -14.98
CA ARG A 127 9.72 -2.88 -14.87
C ARG A 127 9.44 -3.28 -13.42
N TYR A 128 8.22 -3.04 -12.97
CA TYR A 128 7.73 -3.43 -11.65
C TYR A 128 6.69 -4.53 -11.76
N LEU A 129 6.61 -5.36 -10.74
CA LEU A 129 5.59 -6.39 -10.55
C LEU A 129 4.76 -6.05 -9.32
N SER A 130 3.54 -6.57 -9.27
CA SER A 130 2.69 -6.47 -8.08
C SER A 130 2.34 -7.83 -7.49
N LYS A 131 2.23 -7.88 -6.17
CA LYS A 131 1.73 -9.03 -5.41
C LYS A 131 0.69 -8.55 -4.39
N ASP A 132 -0.45 -9.20 -4.35
CA ASP A 132 -1.51 -8.90 -3.39
C ASP A 132 -1.03 -9.14 -1.94
N LEU A 133 -1.26 -8.16 -1.06
CA LEU A 133 -0.91 -8.25 0.36
C LEU A 133 -2.13 -8.58 1.22
N GLY A 134 -3.29 -8.05 0.88
CA GLY A 134 -4.53 -8.26 1.61
C GLY A 134 -5.35 -6.98 1.73
N SER A 135 -6.39 -7.01 2.55
CA SER A 135 -7.23 -5.83 2.77
C SER A 135 -7.67 -5.66 4.22
N VAL A 136 -7.92 -4.40 4.59
CA VAL A 136 -8.41 -3.99 5.90
C VAL A 136 -9.68 -3.16 5.71
N ILE A 137 -10.67 -3.37 6.55
CA ILE A 137 -11.95 -2.68 6.53
C ILE A 137 -12.02 -1.77 7.74
N ILE A 138 -12.48 -0.54 7.54
CA ILE A 138 -12.78 0.40 8.61
C ILE A 138 -14.19 0.08 9.12
N GLY A 139 -14.27 -0.42 10.35
CA GLY A 139 -15.53 -0.73 11.01
C GLY A 139 -15.94 0.30 12.07
N PRO A 140 -17.20 0.24 12.52
CA PRO A 140 -17.69 1.04 13.63
C PRO A 140 -16.86 0.82 14.90
N ARG A 141 -16.78 1.85 15.75
CA ARG A 141 -16.10 1.76 17.06
C ARG A 141 -16.84 0.81 18.01
N ASP A 142 -18.17 0.89 17.98
CA ASP A 142 -19.07 0.07 18.78
C ASP A 142 -19.71 -1.01 17.89
N SER A 143 -19.08 -2.17 17.81
CA SER A 143 -19.78 -3.37 17.32
C SER A 143 -20.70 -3.87 18.45
N PRO A 144 -22.01 -4.03 18.24
CA PRO A 144 -22.89 -4.66 19.24
C PRO A 144 -22.56 -6.15 19.46
N TYR A 145 -21.74 -6.74 18.59
CA TYR A 145 -21.16 -8.07 18.79
C TYR A 145 -19.76 -7.91 19.40
N ARG A 146 -19.68 -7.85 20.73
CA ARG A 146 -18.43 -8.15 21.46
C ARG A 146 -18.13 -9.63 21.21
N ASP A 147 -16.96 -9.93 20.65
CA ASP A 147 -16.40 -11.27 20.67
C ASP A 147 -16.16 -11.63 22.14
N SER A 148 -16.72 -12.74 22.62
CA SER A 148 -16.74 -13.15 24.03
C SER A 148 -15.36 -13.50 24.62
N ASN A 149 -14.25 -13.17 23.95
CA ASN A 149 -12.89 -13.49 24.41
C ASN A 149 -12.13 -12.32 25.04
N ASP A 150 -12.69 -11.09 25.05
CA ASP A 150 -12.08 -9.94 25.74
C ASP A 150 -12.72 -9.71 27.12
N GLU A 151 -12.52 -10.67 28.04
CA GLU A 151 -13.04 -10.67 29.42
C GLU A 151 -12.08 -10.00 30.43
N GLU A 152 -11.35 -8.92 30.10
CA GLU A 152 -10.62 -8.17 31.15
C GLU A 152 -10.51 -6.66 30.93
N SER A 153 -11.63 -6.00 30.65
CA SER A 153 -11.72 -4.55 30.85
C SER A 153 -13.15 -4.17 31.24
N SER A 154 -13.60 -4.67 32.38
CA SER A 154 -14.87 -4.30 32.96
C SER A 154 -14.80 -2.91 33.62
N ARG A 155 -15.95 -2.22 33.63
CA ARG A 155 -16.32 -1.03 34.43
C ARG A 155 -15.94 0.33 33.85
N ASN A 156 -16.73 0.79 32.88
CA ASN A 156 -17.53 2.00 33.08
C ASN A 156 -18.59 2.14 32.00
N GLY A 157 -19.85 2.01 32.41
CA GLY A 157 -21.01 2.37 31.59
C GLY A 157 -21.07 3.89 31.42
N ALA A 158 -20.91 4.34 30.17
CA ALA A 158 -21.40 5.60 29.67
C ALA A 158 -21.42 5.49 28.14
N GLY A 159 -22.62 5.41 27.54
CA GLY A 159 -22.84 5.40 26.10
C GLY A 159 -22.57 6.76 25.46
N GLY A 160 -21.32 7.24 25.58
CA GLY A 160 -20.80 8.39 24.87
C GLY A 160 -19.75 7.93 23.87
N ALA A 161 -19.83 8.42 22.64
CA ALA A 161 -18.84 8.19 21.59
C ALA A 161 -17.45 8.55 22.11
N ARG A 162 -16.69 7.55 22.56
CA ARG A 162 -15.31 7.76 23.01
C ARG A 162 -14.49 8.26 21.83
N PRO A 163 -13.69 9.33 21.98
CA PRO A 163 -12.71 9.72 20.96
C PRO A 163 -11.64 8.63 20.94
N GLY A 164 -11.67 7.77 19.93
CA GLY A 164 -10.73 6.67 19.74
C GLY A 164 -10.63 6.31 18.27
N PRO A 165 -9.55 5.67 17.80
CA PRO A 165 -9.44 5.28 16.40
C PRO A 165 -10.56 4.30 16.00
N PHE A 166 -11.04 4.38 14.75
CA PHE A 166 -12.01 3.42 14.20
C PHE A 166 -11.48 1.99 14.28
N ARG A 167 -12.37 1.00 14.39
CA ARG A 167 -11.97 -0.41 14.50
C ARG A 167 -11.55 -0.94 13.13
N LEU A 168 -10.28 -1.25 12.96
CA LEU A 168 -9.80 -1.89 11.74
C LEU A 168 -10.05 -3.40 11.80
N GLN A 169 -10.58 -3.99 10.75
CA GLN A 169 -10.94 -5.41 10.67
C GLN A 169 -10.47 -6.03 9.36
N GLY A 170 -10.37 -7.35 9.32
CA GLY A 170 -9.95 -8.09 8.14
C GLY A 170 -8.99 -9.21 8.50
N ASN A 171 -9.10 -10.34 7.79
CA ASN A 171 -8.27 -11.52 8.05
C ASN A 171 -6.77 -11.24 7.83
N ASP A 172 -6.44 -10.31 6.93
CA ASP A 172 -5.06 -9.92 6.63
C ASP A 172 -4.57 -8.74 7.48
N ALA A 173 -5.38 -8.21 8.39
CA ALA A 173 -5.03 -6.99 9.14
C ALA A 173 -3.76 -7.17 9.97
N ASP A 174 -3.54 -8.36 10.52
CA ASP A 174 -2.38 -8.66 11.38
C ASP A 174 -1.20 -9.26 10.60
N LYS A 175 -1.32 -9.36 9.27
CA LYS A 175 -0.24 -9.80 8.39
C LYS A 175 0.88 -8.76 8.36
N THR A 176 2.10 -9.23 8.55
CA THR A 176 3.29 -8.35 8.63
C THR A 176 3.98 -8.16 7.28
N LEU A 177 4.77 -7.08 7.15
CA LEU A 177 5.67 -6.87 6.01
C LEU A 177 6.66 -8.03 5.84
N GLN A 178 7.12 -8.62 6.94
CA GLN A 178 7.97 -9.81 6.93
C GLN A 178 7.27 -11.01 6.29
N GLU A 179 6.01 -11.29 6.65
CA GLU A 179 5.21 -12.37 6.08
C GLU A 179 4.91 -12.15 4.60
N ALA A 180 4.74 -10.89 4.20
CA ALA A 180 4.60 -10.51 2.81
C ALA A 180 5.86 -10.75 1.96
N ARG A 181 7.02 -10.94 2.62
CA ARG A 181 8.36 -10.95 2.03
C ARG A 181 8.78 -9.59 1.46
N PHE A 182 8.39 -8.51 2.14
CA PHE A 182 8.82 -7.16 1.81
C PHE A 182 10.35 -7.04 1.89
N VAL A 183 10.95 -6.44 0.88
CA VAL A 183 12.38 -6.09 0.86
C VAL A 183 12.51 -4.57 0.84
N ILE A 184 13.50 -4.03 1.56
CA ILE A 184 13.78 -2.60 1.55
C ILE A 184 14.09 -2.15 0.12
N GLY A 185 13.32 -1.18 -0.37
CA GLY A 185 13.34 -0.74 -1.77
C GLY A 185 12.05 -1.09 -2.51
N ASP A 186 11.28 -2.06 -2.02
CA ASP A 186 9.91 -2.29 -2.47
C ASP A 186 9.00 -1.14 -2.04
N TYR A 187 7.91 -0.97 -2.78
CA TYR A 187 6.85 -0.03 -2.46
C TYR A 187 5.59 -0.77 -2.03
N VAL A 188 4.75 -0.09 -1.26
CA VAL A 188 3.40 -0.57 -0.95
C VAL A 188 2.40 0.39 -1.58
N ASP A 189 1.39 -0.15 -2.25
CA ASP A 189 0.33 0.63 -2.88
C ASP A 189 -1.01 0.27 -2.25
N CYS A 190 -1.77 1.29 -1.86
CA CYS A 190 -3.03 1.18 -1.15
C CYS A 190 -4.18 1.75 -2.02
N ALA A 191 -5.13 0.89 -2.38
CA ALA A 191 -6.38 1.32 -2.97
C ALA A 191 -7.42 1.55 -1.87
N ILE A 192 -7.95 2.77 -1.81
CA ILE A 192 -9.00 3.18 -0.88
C ILE A 192 -10.34 2.99 -1.60
N LEU A 193 -11.13 2.03 -1.16
CA LEU A 193 -12.44 1.70 -1.70
C LEU A 193 -13.52 2.19 -0.73
N PRO A 194 -14.25 3.27 -1.06
CA PRO A 194 -15.40 3.70 -0.28
C PRO A 194 -16.45 2.59 -0.15
N PRO A 195 -17.35 2.67 0.85
CA PRO A 195 -18.53 1.81 0.88
C PRO A 195 -19.36 1.99 -0.39
N LEU A 196 -20.07 0.93 -0.78
CA LEU A 196 -20.99 0.95 -1.90
C LEU A 196 -22.24 1.79 -1.58
N GLU A 197 -23.01 2.14 -2.60
CA GLU A 197 -24.23 2.97 -2.44
C GLU A 197 -25.28 2.33 -1.52
N ASP A 198 -25.28 0.99 -1.43
CA ASP A 198 -26.13 0.21 -0.52
C ASP A 198 -25.60 0.18 0.93
N GLY A 199 -24.48 0.85 1.20
CA GLY A 199 -23.79 0.88 2.48
C GLY A 199 -22.96 -0.38 2.78
N SER A 200 -22.89 -1.32 1.85
CA SER A 200 -22.07 -2.52 2.00
C SER A 200 -20.59 -2.25 1.72
N VAL A 201 -19.72 -3.11 2.22
CA VAL A 201 -18.27 -2.97 2.02
C VAL A 201 -17.92 -3.41 0.61
N ALA A 202 -17.24 -2.55 -0.15
CA ALA A 202 -16.75 -2.89 -1.49
C ALA A 202 -15.93 -4.20 -1.49
N PRO A 203 -16.02 -5.03 -2.55
CA PRO A 203 -15.22 -6.25 -2.64
C PRO A 203 -13.72 -5.91 -2.74
N PRO A 204 -12.82 -6.80 -2.25
CA PRO A 204 -11.39 -6.57 -2.39
C PRO A 204 -10.96 -6.59 -3.86
N ILE A 205 -10.08 -5.67 -4.25
CA ILE A 205 -9.45 -5.70 -5.57
C ILE A 205 -8.36 -6.78 -5.54
N SER A 206 -8.68 -7.97 -6.05
CA SER A 206 -7.69 -9.01 -6.29
C SER A 206 -6.72 -8.54 -7.37
N GLY A 207 -5.51 -8.17 -6.97
CA GLY A 207 -4.45 -7.76 -7.89
C GLY A 207 -4.03 -8.92 -8.80
N GLY A 208 -4.62 -9.00 -10.00
CA GLY A 208 -4.01 -9.63 -11.16
C GLY A 208 -3.56 -11.08 -11.01
N ARG A 209 -4.49 -11.99 -10.70
CA ARG A 209 -4.59 -13.22 -11.50
C ARG A 209 -5.89 -13.07 -12.26
N GLY A 210 -5.80 -12.92 -13.58
CA GLY A 210 -6.99 -12.97 -14.43
C GLY A 210 -7.83 -14.21 -14.07
N PRO A 211 -9.15 -14.16 -14.26
CA PRO A 211 -9.96 -15.36 -14.08
C PRO A 211 -9.37 -16.42 -14.99
N ASN A 212 -8.92 -17.53 -14.41
CA ASN A 212 -8.67 -18.73 -15.19
C ASN A 212 -10.05 -19.29 -15.56
N VAL A 213 -10.74 -18.61 -16.48
CA VAL A 213 -11.79 -19.18 -17.33
C VAL A 213 -11.04 -20.13 -18.26
N GLY A 214 -10.62 -21.27 -17.70
CA GLY A 214 -10.36 -22.47 -18.47
C GLY A 214 -11.72 -23.00 -18.87
N GLY A 215 -12.13 -22.65 -20.08
CA GLY A 215 -13.37 -23.11 -20.69
C GLY A 215 -13.53 -24.62 -20.59
N GLY A 216 -14.78 -25.02 -20.36
CA GLY A 216 -15.18 -26.42 -20.45
C GLY A 216 -14.92 -26.97 -21.84
N MET A 217 -14.59 -28.26 -21.88
CA MET A 217 -14.74 -29.19 -23.00
C MET A 217 -14.19 -30.53 -22.55
N ARG A 218 -15.08 -31.42 -22.07
CA ARG A 218 -15.02 -32.87 -22.22
C ARG A 218 -16.25 -33.52 -21.62
#